data_AF-A0A835H0I6-F1
#
_entry.id   AF-A0A835H0I6-F1
#
_cell.length_a   1.000
_cell.length_b   1.000
_cell.length_c   1.000
_cell.angle_alpha   90.00
_cell.angle_beta   90.00
_cell.angle_gamma   90.00
#
_symmetry.space_group_name_H-M   'P 1'
#
loop_
_entity.id
_entity.type
_entity.pdbx_description
1 polymer ?
#
loop_
_entity_poly.entity_id
_entity_poly.type
_entity_poly.pdbx_seq_one_letter_code
_entity_poly.pdbx_strand_id
1 'polypeptide(L)'
;MQSQVQEKFSEYYERWISLQEANIYQLLSVSRDSENEQEHKSLVSKVLNLHKEYYTMKWAGAHNDVLGFFSPTWLTPLENAHIWITGWKPSIVYKLINSLRRAQLIPGSSLANLSEEQLKKIEKLKLKTRLEEEKLDREVERQQVSVADRKIVELARLSGHVREHLERSVEANRLVDIAVNTLLAGLEKVMKTADCVRLKTMKEVLEVLTPLQCVDFMAASLMIQIQLRNWGKKRDCRKI
;
A
#
# COMPACT_ATOMS: atom_id res chain seq x y z
N MET A 1 2.85 -23.17 0.91
CA MET A 1 4.29 -23.10 0.64
C MET A 1 4.60 -21.69 0.19
N GLN A 2 5.51 -21.00 0.88
CA GLN A 2 5.86 -19.61 0.56
C GLN A 2 6.66 -19.59 -0.75
N SER A 3 6.40 -18.64 -1.66
CA SER A 3 7.18 -18.53 -2.90
C SER A 3 8.55 -17.90 -2.61
N GLN A 4 9.55 -18.16 -3.47
CA GLN A 4 10.85 -17.50 -3.36
C GLN A 4 10.75 -15.96 -3.40
N VAL A 5 9.77 -15.43 -4.13
CA VAL A 5 9.48 -13.99 -4.17
C VAL A 5 8.98 -13.50 -2.81
N GLN A 6 8.07 -14.24 -2.18
CA GLN A 6 7.54 -13.91 -0.87
C GLN A 6 8.60 -14.00 0.24
N GLU A 7 9.53 -14.96 0.17
CA GLU A 7 10.65 -15.06 1.12
C GLU A 7 11.58 -13.84 1.01
N LYS A 8 12.06 -13.55 -0.20
CA LYS A 8 12.93 -12.39 -0.47
C LYS A 8 12.25 -11.07 -0.08
N PHE A 9 10.96 -10.93 -0.40
CA PHE A 9 10.22 -9.72 -0.05
C PHE A 9 9.96 -9.62 1.45
N SER A 10 9.79 -10.73 2.16
CA SER A 10 9.69 -10.75 3.62
C SER A 10 10.95 -10.20 4.28
N GLU A 11 12.13 -10.65 3.84
CA GLU A 11 13.41 -10.12 4.35
C GLU A 11 13.58 -8.63 4.04
N TYR A 12 13.23 -8.22 2.82
CA TYR A 12 13.24 -6.81 2.42
C TYR A 12 12.29 -5.97 3.29
N TYR A 13 11.08 -6.48 3.56
CA TYR A 13 10.06 -5.79 4.33
C TYR A 13 10.50 -5.53 5.77
N GLU A 14 11.14 -6.50 6.43
CA GLU A 14 11.66 -6.29 7.80
C GLU A 14 12.75 -5.22 7.84
N ARG A 15 13.68 -5.22 6.87
CA ARG A 15 14.69 -4.15 6.75
C ARG A 15 14.03 -2.79 6.51
N TRP A 16 13.02 -2.76 5.65
CA TRP A 16 12.26 -1.54 5.35
C TRP A 16 11.54 -1.01 6.60
N ILE A 17 10.94 -1.88 7.42
CA ILE A 17 10.34 -1.52 8.72
C ILE A 17 11.39 -0.90 9.66
N SER A 18 12.57 -1.50 9.81
CA SER A 18 13.63 -0.93 10.66
C SER A 18 14.11 0.44 10.17
N LEU A 19 14.17 0.65 8.85
CA LEU A 19 14.47 1.97 8.29
C LEU A 19 13.38 3.00 8.60
N GLN A 20 12.10 2.60 8.60
CA GLN A 20 11.01 3.49 9.00
C GLN A 20 11.10 3.86 10.48
N GLU A 21 11.42 2.92 11.37
CA GLU A 21 11.63 3.19 12.78
C GLU A 21 12.77 4.22 12.99
N ALA A 22 13.91 4.04 12.31
CA ALA A 22 15.01 5.00 12.36
C ALA A 22 14.63 6.40 11.82
N ASN A 23 13.79 6.46 10.79
CA ASN A 23 13.29 7.73 10.25
C ASN A 23 12.28 8.39 11.19
N ILE A 24 11.44 7.64 11.91
CA ILE A 24 10.54 8.20 12.94
C ILE A 24 11.38 8.95 13.98
N TYR A 25 12.46 8.36 14.47
CA TYR A 25 13.33 9.03 15.45
C TYR A 25 13.90 10.34 14.90
N GLN A 26 14.41 10.34 13.67
CA GLN A 26 14.95 11.55 13.02
C GLN A 26 13.89 12.65 12.84
N LEU A 27 12.68 12.27 12.41
CA LEU A 27 11.57 13.21 12.21
C LEU A 27 11.10 13.82 13.54
N LEU A 28 11.14 13.05 14.64
CA LEU A 28 10.74 13.54 15.96
C LEU A 28 11.83 14.36 16.65
N SER A 29 13.11 14.15 16.31
CA SER A 29 14.25 14.83 16.93
C SER A 29 14.69 16.11 16.22
N VAL A 30 14.18 16.39 15.03
CA VAL A 30 14.59 17.58 14.25
C VAL A 30 14.18 18.87 14.96
N SER A 31 15.03 19.91 14.87
CA SER A 31 14.67 21.23 15.41
C SER A 31 13.38 21.73 14.77
N ARG A 32 12.50 22.34 15.57
CA ARG A 32 11.22 22.89 15.11
C ARG A 32 11.30 24.36 14.70
N ASP A 33 12.50 24.95 14.74
CA ASP A 33 12.72 26.35 14.35
C ASP A 33 12.50 26.54 12.85
N SER A 34 11.90 27.67 12.47
CA SER A 34 11.61 27.99 11.06
C SER A 34 12.87 28.12 10.20
N GLU A 35 14.03 28.38 10.81
CA GLU A 35 15.33 28.47 10.12
C GLU A 35 15.83 27.11 9.59
N ASN A 36 15.32 26.00 10.13
CA ASN A 36 15.69 24.64 9.73
C ASN A 36 14.83 24.07 8.60
N GLU A 37 14.16 24.93 7.83
CA GLU A 37 13.25 24.53 6.75
C GLU A 37 13.92 23.58 5.73
N GLN A 38 15.20 23.79 5.44
CA GLN A 38 15.95 22.94 4.51
C GLN A 38 16.18 21.53 5.07
N GLU A 39 16.41 21.40 6.37
CA GLU A 39 16.53 20.11 7.06
C GLU A 39 15.19 19.35 7.05
N HIS A 40 14.08 20.05 7.32
CA HIS A 40 12.73 19.48 7.23
C HIS A 40 12.45 18.91 5.84
N LYS A 41 12.73 19.70 4.79
CA LYS A 41 12.56 19.26 3.39
C LYS A 41 13.44 18.05 3.07
N SER A 42 14.69 18.04 3.52
CA SER A 42 15.63 16.93 3.31
C SER A 42 15.12 15.63 3.93
N LEU A 43 14.68 15.68 5.20
CA LEU A 43 14.14 14.52 5.92
C LEU A 43 12.86 13.99 5.26
N VAL A 44 11.93 14.87 4.92
CA VAL A 44 10.68 14.50 4.24
C VAL A 44 10.97 13.86 2.88
N SER A 45 11.90 14.42 2.11
CA SER A 45 12.33 13.88 0.82
C SER A 45 12.96 12.49 0.96
N LYS A 46 13.81 12.29 1.98
CA LYS A 46 14.41 10.98 2.31
C LYS A 46 13.33 9.92 2.56
N VAL A 47 12.33 10.22 3.39
CA VAL A 47 11.26 9.25 3.69
C VAL A 47 10.36 9.01 2.48
N LEU A 48 10.08 10.04 1.68
CA LEU A 48 9.31 9.89 0.45
C LEU A 48 10.05 9.02 -0.57
N ASN A 49 11.38 9.15 -0.69
CA ASN A 49 12.20 8.32 -1.56
C ASN A 49 12.23 6.86 -1.08
N LEU A 50 12.32 6.62 0.24
CA LEU A 50 12.21 5.27 0.80
C LEU A 50 10.87 4.59 0.44
N HIS A 51 9.77 5.34 0.37
CA HIS A 51 8.49 4.80 -0.11
C HIS A 51 8.49 4.53 -1.62
N LYS A 52 9.13 5.38 -2.43
CA LYS A 52 9.28 5.10 -3.87
C LYS A 52 10.06 3.81 -4.10
N GLU A 53 11.18 3.65 -3.41
CA GLU A 53 12.01 2.43 -3.46
C GLU A 53 11.22 1.19 -3.06
N TYR A 54 10.41 1.28 -1.99
CA TYR A 54 9.50 0.20 -1.58
C TYR A 54 8.57 -0.24 -2.71
N TYR A 55 7.91 0.71 -3.38
CA TYR A 55 7.02 0.36 -4.48
C TYR A 55 7.78 -0.15 -5.71
N THR A 56 8.97 0.38 -6.01
CA THR A 56 9.83 -0.16 -7.07
C THR A 56 10.19 -1.63 -6.81
N MET A 57 10.60 -1.95 -5.58
CA MET A 57 10.92 -3.33 -5.19
C MET A 57 9.69 -4.23 -5.24
N LYS A 58 8.54 -3.73 -4.76
CA LYS A 58 7.26 -4.43 -4.82
C LYS A 58 6.84 -4.75 -6.26
N TRP A 59 6.98 -3.78 -7.16
CA TRP A 59 6.64 -3.95 -8.59
C TRP A 59 7.56 -4.95 -9.30
N ALA A 60 8.84 -4.96 -8.95
CA ALA A 60 9.79 -5.95 -9.47
C ALA A 60 9.43 -7.38 -9.01
N GLY A 61 8.99 -7.55 -7.76
CA GLY A 61 8.52 -8.83 -7.24
C GLY A 61 7.21 -9.30 -7.89
N ALA A 62 6.25 -8.39 -8.05
CA ALA A 62 4.92 -8.73 -8.54
C ALA A 62 4.88 -9.24 -9.99
N HIS A 63 5.87 -8.88 -10.81
CA HIS A 63 6.00 -9.44 -12.15
C HIS A 63 6.20 -10.96 -12.13
N ASN A 64 6.84 -11.49 -11.08
CA ASN A 64 7.14 -12.91 -10.94
C ASN A 64 6.09 -13.65 -10.08
N ASP A 65 5.55 -13.00 -9.05
CA ASP A 65 4.49 -13.55 -8.20
C ASP A 65 3.63 -12.41 -7.64
N VAL A 66 2.57 -12.06 -8.36
CA VAL A 66 1.61 -11.04 -7.92
C VAL A 66 0.73 -11.53 -6.75
N LEU A 67 0.42 -12.83 -6.69
CA LEU A 67 -0.50 -13.38 -5.69
C LEU A 67 0.08 -13.29 -4.28
N GLY A 68 1.40 -13.40 -4.14
CA GLY A 68 2.10 -13.16 -2.88
C GLY A 68 1.87 -11.77 -2.29
N PHE A 69 1.60 -10.75 -3.10
CA PHE A 69 1.31 -9.40 -2.62
C PHE A 69 -0.16 -9.19 -2.24
N PHE A 70 -1.07 -10.00 -2.78
CA PHE A 70 -2.49 -10.04 -2.39
C PHE A 70 -2.74 -10.93 -1.17
N SER A 71 -1.78 -11.80 -0.83
CA SER A 71 -1.82 -12.68 0.34
C SER A 71 -0.48 -12.69 1.10
N PRO A 72 -0.02 -11.52 1.58
CA PRO A 72 1.34 -11.37 2.09
C PRO A 72 1.53 -12.12 3.42
N THR A 73 2.54 -12.99 3.44
CA THR A 73 2.92 -13.81 4.60
C THR A 73 3.78 -13.06 5.61
N TRP A 74 4.41 -11.96 5.20
CA TRP A 74 5.29 -11.12 6.06
C TRP A 74 4.52 -10.12 6.94
N LEU A 75 3.20 -10.04 6.79
CA LEU A 75 2.31 -9.19 7.58
C LEU A 75 1.60 -10.00 8.66
N THR A 76 1.35 -9.37 9.80
CA THR A 76 0.49 -9.95 10.84
C THR A 76 -0.96 -10.05 10.33
N PRO A 77 -1.79 -10.95 10.90
CA PRO A 77 -3.22 -11.00 10.59
C PRO A 77 -3.94 -9.66 10.79
N LEU A 78 -3.50 -8.85 11.76
CA LEU A 78 -4.06 -7.52 11.99
C LEU A 78 -3.72 -6.54 10.87
N GLU A 79 -2.47 -6.53 10.41
CA GLU A 79 -2.06 -5.75 9.24
C GLU A 79 -2.84 -6.20 7.99
N ASN A 80 -2.95 -7.51 7.78
CA ASN A 80 -3.72 -8.10 6.68
C ASN A 80 -5.20 -7.67 6.67
N ALA A 81 -5.83 -7.60 7.84
CA ALA A 81 -7.22 -7.15 7.96
C ALA A 81 -7.43 -5.67 7.56
N HIS A 82 -6.38 -4.86 7.48
CA HIS A 82 -6.44 -3.44 7.12
C HIS A 82 -5.88 -3.14 5.72
N ILE A 83 -5.52 -4.17 4.94
CA ILE A 83 -5.07 -3.98 3.56
C ILE A 83 -6.25 -3.59 2.67
N TRP A 84 -6.01 -2.56 1.87
CA TRP A 84 -6.78 -2.23 0.68
C TRP A 84 -5.96 -2.61 -0.56
N ILE A 85 -6.41 -3.61 -1.31
CA ILE A 85 -5.68 -4.19 -2.45
C ILE A 85 -4.40 -4.90 -1.99
N THR A 86 -3.29 -4.17 -1.86
CA THR A 86 -1.95 -4.69 -1.47
C THR A 86 -1.17 -3.70 -0.59
N GLY A 87 -1.87 -2.81 0.11
CA GLY A 87 -1.29 -1.81 1.01
C GLY A 87 -2.36 -0.99 1.72
N TRP A 88 -2.00 0.16 2.30
CA TRP A 88 -2.94 1.03 3.02
C TRP A 88 -3.91 1.75 2.07
N LYS A 89 -5.09 2.17 2.56
CA LYS A 89 -6.08 2.92 1.78
C LYS A 89 -5.76 4.43 1.78
N PRO A 90 -5.53 5.08 0.62
CA PRO A 90 -5.17 6.50 0.51
C PRO A 90 -5.96 7.48 1.39
N SER A 91 -7.27 7.27 1.53
CA SER A 91 -8.17 8.13 2.31
C SER A 91 -7.90 8.14 3.83
N ILE A 92 -7.11 7.19 4.33
CA ILE A 92 -6.64 7.17 5.73
C ILE A 92 -5.81 8.42 6.04
N VAL A 93 -5.04 8.94 5.08
CA VAL A 93 -4.21 10.15 5.26
C VAL A 93 -5.05 11.36 5.67
N TYR A 94 -6.23 11.54 5.10
CA TYR A 94 -7.10 12.66 5.46
C TYR A 94 -7.75 12.48 6.84
N LYS A 95 -8.03 11.23 7.24
CA LYS A 95 -8.47 10.94 8.62
C LYS A 95 -7.34 11.23 9.61
N LEU A 96 -6.11 10.85 9.26
CA LEU A 96 -4.91 11.11 10.06
C LEU A 96 -4.71 12.61 10.28
N ILE A 97 -4.69 13.41 9.22
CA ILE A 97 -4.53 14.87 9.31
C ILE A 97 -5.62 15.47 10.21
N ASN A 98 -6.88 15.05 10.03
CA ASN A 98 -7.99 15.51 10.86
C ASN A 98 -7.84 15.11 12.35
N SER A 99 -7.31 13.93 12.62
CA SER A 99 -7.05 13.48 13.99
C SER A 99 -5.88 14.24 14.63
N LEU A 100 -4.78 14.46 13.91
CA LEU A 100 -3.64 15.23 14.39
C LEU A 100 -4.03 16.67 14.72
N ARG A 101 -4.89 17.26 13.88
CA ARG A 101 -5.46 18.59 14.12
C ARG A 101 -6.28 18.67 15.41
N ARG A 102 -7.10 17.65 15.70
CA ARG A 102 -8.04 17.67 16.84
C ARG A 102 -7.43 17.22 18.16
N ALA A 103 -6.57 16.20 18.13
CA ALA A 103 -6.16 15.47 19.32
C ALA A 103 -4.78 15.85 19.84
N GLN A 104 -4.07 16.80 19.19
CA GLN A 104 -2.70 17.22 19.55
C GLN A 104 -1.80 16.01 19.88
N LEU A 105 -1.98 14.89 19.15
CA LEU A 105 -1.38 13.59 19.47
C LEU A 105 0.16 13.62 19.52
N ILE A 106 0.74 14.62 18.86
CA ILE A 106 2.15 14.97 18.96
C ILE A 106 2.20 16.32 19.70
N PRO A 107 2.74 16.38 20.92
CA PRO A 107 2.97 17.64 21.63
C PRO A 107 3.72 18.63 20.73
N GLY A 108 3.18 19.83 20.55
CA GLY A 108 3.78 20.85 19.67
C GLY A 108 3.55 20.62 18.17
N SER A 109 2.67 19.70 17.76
CA SER A 109 2.33 19.45 16.35
C SER A 109 1.92 20.73 15.63
N SER A 110 2.62 21.04 14.53
CA SER A 110 2.32 22.16 13.64
C SER A 110 1.05 21.93 12.81
N LEU A 111 0.55 20.69 12.75
CA LEU A 111 -0.71 20.32 12.08
C LEU A 111 -1.97 20.76 12.85
N ALA A 112 -1.84 21.18 14.11
CA ALA A 112 -2.91 21.87 14.81
C ALA A 112 -3.25 23.22 14.17
N ASN A 113 -2.27 23.84 13.49
CA ASN A 113 -2.33 25.20 12.95
C ASN A 113 -2.45 25.22 11.41
N LEU A 114 -3.26 24.32 10.83
CA LEU A 114 -3.54 24.35 9.40
C LEU A 114 -4.35 25.61 9.03
N SER A 115 -3.91 26.33 7.99
CA SER A 115 -4.63 27.50 7.48
C SER A 115 -5.94 27.10 6.79
N GLU A 116 -6.88 28.04 6.68
CA GLU A 116 -8.15 27.83 5.98
C GLU A 116 -7.92 27.47 4.50
N GLU A 117 -6.91 28.06 3.85
CA GLU A 117 -6.51 27.71 2.48
C GLU A 117 -5.98 26.27 2.40
N GLN A 118 -5.17 25.84 3.37
CA GLN A 118 -4.67 24.46 3.42
C GLN A 118 -5.82 23.48 3.60
N LEU A 119 -6.77 23.76 4.49
CA LEU A 119 -7.95 22.91 4.71
C LEU A 119 -8.81 22.79 3.44
N LYS A 120 -9.07 23.91 2.75
CA LYS A 120 -9.79 23.91 1.47
C LYS A 120 -9.08 23.07 0.40
N LYS A 121 -7.74 23.16 0.31
CA LYS A 121 -6.94 22.32 -0.60
C LYS A 121 -7.02 20.84 -0.22
N ILE A 122 -6.89 20.52 1.07
CA ILE A 122 -6.97 19.13 1.58
C ILE A 122 -8.33 18.49 1.29
N GLU A 123 -9.44 19.22 1.48
CA GLU A 123 -10.76 18.67 1.15
C GLU A 123 -10.94 18.42 -0.36
N LYS A 124 -10.36 19.26 -1.23
CA LYS A 124 -10.31 18.99 -2.68
C LYS A 124 -9.49 17.72 -2.98
N LEU A 125 -8.32 17.56 -2.37
CA LEU A 125 -7.48 16.38 -2.55
C LEU A 125 -8.17 15.10 -2.07
N LYS A 126 -8.89 15.17 -0.96
CA LYS A 126 -9.69 14.07 -0.41
C LYS A 126 -10.78 13.60 -1.36
N LEU A 127 -11.53 14.53 -1.96
CA LEU A 127 -12.54 14.18 -2.97
C LEU A 127 -11.89 13.53 -4.20
N LYS A 128 -10.79 14.10 -4.69
CA LYS A 128 -10.03 13.55 -5.82
C LYS A 128 -9.52 12.14 -5.54
N THR A 129 -8.91 11.92 -4.37
CA THR A 129 -8.39 10.61 -3.95
C THR A 129 -9.52 9.60 -3.84
N ARG A 130 -10.67 9.99 -3.29
CA ARG A 130 -11.84 9.11 -3.20
C ARG A 130 -12.30 8.62 -4.58
N LEU A 131 -12.32 9.49 -5.59
CA LEU A 131 -12.68 9.09 -6.96
C LEU A 131 -11.66 8.11 -7.56
N GLU A 132 -10.37 8.27 -7.28
CA GLU A 132 -9.33 7.33 -7.70
C GLU A 132 -9.46 5.97 -6.98
N GLU A 133 -9.77 5.97 -5.69
CA GLU A 133 -10.07 4.76 -4.91
C GLU A 133 -11.29 4.03 -5.47
N GLU A 134 -12.41 4.73 -5.69
CA GLU A 134 -13.64 4.16 -6.24
C GLU A 134 -13.43 3.56 -7.63
N LYS A 135 -12.60 4.21 -8.47
CA LYS A 135 -12.22 3.65 -9.77
C LYS A 135 -11.45 2.35 -9.61
N LEU A 136 -10.48 2.30 -8.70
CA LEU A 136 -9.71 1.09 -8.43
C LEU A 136 -10.55 -0.04 -7.82
N ASP A 137 -11.47 0.29 -6.92
CA ASP A 137 -12.41 -0.67 -6.34
C ASP A 137 -13.24 -1.35 -7.44
N ARG A 138 -13.75 -0.58 -8.42
CA ARG A 138 -14.45 -1.13 -9.59
C ARG A 138 -13.54 -1.99 -10.48
N GLU A 139 -12.28 -1.61 -10.65
CA GLU A 139 -11.33 -2.43 -11.43
C GLU A 139 -11.01 -3.75 -10.74
N VAL A 140 -10.86 -3.76 -9.40
CA VAL A 140 -10.69 -4.99 -8.61
C VAL A 140 -11.91 -5.89 -8.79
N GLU A 141 -13.10 -5.34 -8.63
CA GLU A 141 -14.36 -6.07 -8.85
C GLU A 141 -14.43 -6.66 -10.25
N ARG A 142 -14.08 -5.88 -11.28
CA ARG A 142 -14.00 -6.36 -12.67
C ARG A 142 -13.03 -7.53 -12.82
N GLN A 143 -11.85 -7.49 -12.19
CA GLN A 143 -10.90 -8.62 -12.23
C GLN A 143 -11.43 -9.84 -11.46
N GLN A 144 -12.17 -9.64 -10.38
CA GLN A 144 -12.76 -10.74 -9.63
C GLN A 144 -13.89 -11.41 -10.40
N VAL A 145 -14.74 -10.65 -11.08
CA VAL A 145 -15.86 -11.18 -11.86
C VAL A 145 -15.38 -11.84 -13.16
N SER A 146 -14.26 -11.40 -13.75
CA SER A 146 -13.75 -11.98 -15.00
C SER A 146 -13.42 -13.47 -14.90
N VAL A 147 -13.19 -14.00 -13.70
CA VAL A 147 -13.00 -15.45 -13.47
C VAL A 147 -14.23 -16.28 -13.88
N ALA A 148 -15.41 -15.66 -13.91
CA ALA A 148 -16.65 -16.27 -14.37
C ALA A 148 -16.92 -16.05 -15.87
N ASP A 149 -15.98 -15.46 -16.62
CA ASP A 149 -16.12 -15.28 -18.06
C ASP A 149 -16.29 -16.63 -18.75
N ARG A 150 -17.13 -16.65 -19.79
CA ARG A 150 -17.48 -17.86 -20.56
C ARG A 150 -16.27 -18.69 -20.95
N LYS A 151 -15.15 -18.05 -21.33
CA LYS A 151 -13.90 -18.74 -21.69
C LYS A 151 -13.30 -19.50 -20.51
N ILE A 152 -13.28 -18.92 -19.31
CA ILE A 152 -12.74 -19.59 -18.11
C ILE A 152 -13.68 -20.70 -17.66
N VAL A 153 -15.00 -20.49 -17.73
CA VAL A 153 -16.00 -21.51 -17.40
C VAL A 153 -15.92 -22.71 -18.35
N GLU A 154 -15.77 -22.44 -19.65
CA GLU A 154 -15.60 -23.48 -20.66
C GLU A 154 -14.30 -24.27 -20.47
N LEU A 155 -13.21 -23.59 -20.10
CA LEU A 155 -11.94 -24.23 -19.75
C LEU A 155 -12.02 -25.08 -18.47
N ALA A 156 -12.73 -24.61 -17.44
CA ALA A 156 -12.98 -25.37 -16.22
C ALA A 156 -13.78 -26.65 -16.52
N ARG A 157 -14.81 -26.54 -17.37
CA ARG A 157 -15.61 -27.69 -17.82
C ARG A 157 -14.77 -28.70 -18.60
N LEU A 158 -13.95 -28.21 -19.54
CA LEU A 158 -13.07 -29.06 -20.34
C LEU A 158 -12.08 -29.80 -19.44
N SER A 159 -11.41 -29.08 -18.52
CA SER A 159 -10.44 -29.63 -17.56
C SER A 159 -11.02 -30.75 -16.68
N GLY A 160 -12.32 -30.69 -16.34
CA GLY A 160 -13.01 -31.75 -15.59
C GLY A 160 -13.33 -33.02 -16.40
N HIS A 161 -13.33 -32.97 -17.73
CA HIS A 161 -13.67 -34.10 -18.62
C HIS A 161 -12.45 -34.71 -19.33
N VAL A 162 -11.23 -34.24 -19.06
CA VAL A 162 -9.98 -34.65 -19.75
C VAL A 162 -9.51 -36.07 -19.43
N ARG A 163 -10.29 -36.90 -18.74
CA ARG A 163 -9.88 -38.26 -18.39
C ARG A 163 -9.69 -39.21 -19.58
N GLU A 164 -10.10 -38.86 -20.81
CA GLU A 164 -10.17 -39.81 -21.93
C GLU A 164 -9.33 -39.47 -23.19
N HIS A 165 -8.64 -38.32 -23.31
CA HIS A 165 -7.81 -38.05 -24.50
C HIS A 165 -6.60 -37.14 -24.22
N LEU A 166 -5.38 -37.69 -24.36
CA LEU A 166 -4.11 -37.03 -24.02
C LEU A 166 -3.84 -35.75 -24.84
N GLU A 167 -4.18 -35.71 -26.12
CA GLU A 167 -3.93 -34.54 -26.99
C GLU A 167 -4.88 -33.36 -26.69
N ARG A 168 -6.16 -33.64 -26.37
CA ARG A 168 -7.12 -32.61 -25.93
C ARG A 168 -6.75 -32.05 -24.54
N SER A 169 -6.03 -32.83 -23.73
CA SER A 169 -5.50 -32.37 -22.44
C SER A 169 -4.48 -31.26 -22.58
N VAL A 170 -3.59 -31.33 -23.57
CA VAL A 170 -2.48 -30.38 -23.71
C VAL A 170 -2.98 -29.00 -24.14
N GLU A 171 -3.87 -28.92 -25.13
CA GLU A 171 -4.43 -27.63 -25.56
C GLU A 171 -5.36 -27.02 -24.49
N ALA A 172 -6.14 -27.83 -23.77
CA ALA A 172 -6.94 -27.35 -22.65
C ALA A 172 -6.08 -26.73 -21.54
N ASN A 173 -4.99 -27.39 -21.16
CA ASN A 173 -4.03 -26.87 -20.18
C ASN A 173 -3.39 -25.56 -20.65
N ARG A 174 -2.99 -25.47 -21.93
CA ARG A 174 -2.40 -24.26 -22.51
C ARG A 174 -3.36 -23.06 -22.45
N LEU A 175 -4.64 -23.28 -22.74
CA LEU A 175 -5.66 -22.24 -22.68
C LEU A 175 -5.97 -21.82 -21.24
N VAL A 176 -5.95 -22.75 -20.27
CA VAL A 176 -6.05 -22.44 -18.83
C VAL A 176 -4.89 -21.55 -18.42
N ASP A 177 -3.66 -21.88 -18.79
CA ASP A 177 -2.47 -21.08 -18.47
C ASP A 177 -2.59 -19.65 -19.04
N ILE A 178 -3.05 -19.51 -20.29
CA ILE A 178 -3.27 -18.19 -20.90
C ILE A 178 -4.31 -17.38 -20.11
N ALA A 179 -5.41 -18.01 -19.71
CA ALA A 179 -6.48 -17.34 -18.96
C ALA A 179 -6.00 -16.91 -17.56
N VAL A 180 -5.31 -17.79 -16.84
CA VAL A 180 -4.73 -17.49 -15.53
C VAL A 180 -3.69 -16.37 -15.65
N ASN A 181 -2.79 -16.43 -16.62
CA ASN A 181 -1.79 -15.37 -16.84
C ASN A 181 -2.44 -14.02 -17.17
N THR A 182 -3.56 -14.02 -17.90
CA THR A 182 -4.33 -12.79 -18.17
C THR A 182 -4.91 -12.18 -16.89
N LEU A 183 -5.46 -13.02 -16.00
CA LEU A 183 -5.96 -12.58 -14.70
C LEU A 183 -4.84 -12.01 -13.83
N LEU A 184 -3.69 -12.71 -13.75
CA LEU A 184 -2.53 -12.27 -12.97
C LEU A 184 -1.98 -10.92 -13.48
N ALA A 185 -1.88 -10.74 -14.80
CA ALA A 185 -1.48 -9.45 -15.38
C ALA A 185 -2.47 -8.32 -15.05
N GLY A 186 -3.77 -8.63 -15.01
CA GLY A 186 -4.82 -7.70 -14.56
C GLY A 186 -4.63 -7.27 -13.11
N LEU A 187 -4.38 -8.23 -12.21
CA LEU A 187 -4.09 -7.96 -10.80
C LEU A 187 -2.79 -7.16 -10.62
N GLU A 188 -1.75 -7.44 -11.39
CA GLU A 188 -0.49 -6.70 -11.36
C GLU A 188 -0.70 -5.22 -11.73
N LYS A 189 -1.51 -4.97 -12.77
CA LYS A 189 -1.88 -3.60 -13.18
C LYS A 189 -2.66 -2.85 -12.10
N VAL A 190 -3.64 -3.51 -11.47
CA VAL A 190 -4.40 -2.95 -10.35
C VAL A 190 -3.47 -2.60 -9.19
N MET A 191 -2.56 -3.53 -8.84
CA MET A 191 -1.57 -3.34 -7.79
C MET A 191 -0.70 -2.10 -8.02
N LYS A 192 -0.07 -2.00 -9.21
CA LYS A 192 0.78 -0.87 -9.59
C LYS A 192 0.01 0.45 -9.56
N THR A 193 -1.23 0.45 -10.09
CA THR A 193 -2.06 1.66 -10.12
C THR A 193 -2.42 2.11 -8.70
N ALA A 194 -2.77 1.19 -7.80
CA ALA A 194 -3.05 1.51 -6.40
C ALA A 194 -1.82 2.08 -5.68
N ASP A 195 -0.63 1.53 -5.92
CA ASP A 195 0.62 2.04 -5.36
C ASP A 195 0.96 3.45 -5.90
N CYS A 196 0.70 3.71 -7.18
CA CYS A 196 0.81 5.05 -7.76
C CYS A 196 -0.14 6.05 -7.08
N VAL A 197 -1.40 5.67 -6.82
CA VAL A 197 -2.34 6.53 -6.09
C VAL A 197 -1.83 6.82 -4.67
N ARG A 198 -1.29 5.83 -3.94
CA ARG A 198 -0.68 6.05 -2.62
C ARG A 198 0.45 7.07 -2.65
N LEU A 199 1.40 6.91 -3.59
CA LEU A 199 2.51 7.86 -3.75
C LEU A 199 2.02 9.26 -4.13
N LYS A 200 1.05 9.34 -5.03
CA LYS A 200 0.44 10.60 -5.46
C LYS A 200 -0.26 11.30 -4.31
N THR A 201 -1.10 10.60 -3.54
CA THR A 201 -1.78 11.15 -2.36
C THR A 201 -0.78 11.70 -1.35
N MET A 202 0.31 10.98 -1.05
CA MET A 202 1.35 11.51 -0.16
C MET A 202 1.99 12.78 -0.72
N LYS A 203 2.40 12.78 -1.99
CA LYS A 203 3.00 13.96 -2.63
C LYS A 203 2.08 15.18 -2.64
N GLU A 204 0.83 15.01 -3.07
CA GLU A 204 -0.14 16.11 -3.15
C GLU A 204 -0.44 16.71 -1.77
N VAL A 205 -0.46 15.89 -0.71
CA VAL A 205 -0.58 16.39 0.66
C VAL A 205 0.67 17.18 1.07
N LEU A 206 1.87 16.67 0.80
CA LEU A 206 3.12 17.35 1.11
C LEU A 206 3.27 18.70 0.39
N GLU A 207 2.69 18.85 -0.81
CA GLU A 207 2.67 20.12 -1.56
C GLU A 207 1.75 21.19 -0.95
N VAL A 208 0.80 20.79 -0.08
CA VAL A 208 -0.12 21.71 0.61
C VAL A 208 0.43 22.16 1.97
N LEU A 209 1.18 21.29 2.63
CA LEU A 209 1.69 21.48 3.98
C LEU A 209 2.96 22.34 3.99
N THR A 210 3.22 23.03 5.10
CA THR A 210 4.53 23.65 5.34
C THR A 210 5.58 22.57 5.65
N PRO A 211 6.89 22.85 5.51
CA PRO A 211 7.92 21.85 5.76
C PRO A 211 7.87 21.20 7.15
N LEU A 212 7.61 21.97 8.21
CA LEU A 212 7.43 21.43 9.56
C LEU A 212 6.15 20.57 9.68
N GLN A 213 5.06 20.97 9.02
CA GLN A 213 3.83 20.17 8.95
C GLN A 213 4.04 18.85 8.20
N CYS A 214 4.87 18.86 7.15
CA CYS A 214 5.30 17.66 6.45
C CYS A 214 6.07 16.71 7.37
N VAL A 215 6.97 17.22 8.21
CA VAL A 215 7.69 16.40 9.20
C VAL A 215 6.70 15.71 10.15
N ASP A 216 5.80 16.48 10.76
CA ASP A 216 4.80 15.93 11.70
C ASP A 216 3.87 14.91 11.01
N PHE A 217 3.47 15.19 9.76
CA PHE A 217 2.61 14.31 8.97
C PHE A 217 3.32 12.98 8.64
N MET A 218 4.57 13.04 8.20
CA MET A 218 5.35 11.83 7.87
C MET A 218 5.61 11.01 9.13
N ALA A 219 5.98 11.65 10.25
CA ALA A 219 6.20 10.97 11.52
C ALA A 219 4.95 10.21 11.96
N ALA A 220 3.80 10.87 11.98
CA ALA A 220 2.53 10.25 12.36
C ALA A 220 2.12 9.10 11.42
N SER A 221 2.35 9.26 10.10
CA SER A 221 2.03 8.24 9.11
C SER A 221 2.83 6.96 9.33
N LEU A 222 4.15 7.11 9.55
CA LEU A 222 5.03 5.99 9.87
C LEU A 222 4.69 5.35 11.22
N MET A 223 4.44 6.16 12.24
CA MET A 223 4.07 5.67 13.57
C MET A 223 2.83 4.79 13.52
N ILE A 224 1.77 5.19 12.80
CA ILE A 224 0.55 4.35 12.69
C ILE A 224 0.87 3.00 12.07
N GLN A 225 1.70 2.97 11.03
CA GLN A 225 2.10 1.71 10.41
C GLN A 225 2.87 0.81 11.37
N ILE A 226 3.87 1.35 12.07
CA ILE A 226 4.67 0.60 13.04
C ILE A 226 3.80 0.12 14.22
N GLN A 227 2.91 0.97 14.73
CA GLN A 227 2.02 0.59 15.83
C GLN A 227 1.04 -0.50 15.42
N LEU A 228 0.46 -0.44 14.21
CA LEU A 228 -0.41 -1.50 13.71
C LEU A 228 0.31 -2.87 13.69
N ARG A 229 1.57 -2.88 13.22
CA ARG A 229 2.42 -4.08 13.23
C ARG A 229 2.69 -4.58 14.66
N ASN A 230 3.07 -3.68 15.57
CA ASN A 230 3.37 -4.03 16.95
C ASN A 230 2.14 -4.57 17.71
N TRP A 231 0.97 -3.97 17.49
CA TRP A 231 -0.29 -4.48 18.03
C TRP A 231 -0.63 -5.87 17.48
N GLY A 232 -0.36 -6.10 16.19
CA GLY A 232 -0.50 -7.41 15.55
C GLY A 232 0.38 -8.46 16.23
N LYS A 233 1.69 -8.21 16.29
CA LYS A 233 2.67 -9.10 16.93
C LYS A 233 2.29 -9.41 18.38
N LYS A 234 1.94 -8.38 19.17
CA LYS A 234 1.51 -8.54 20.57
C LYS A 234 0.22 -9.36 20.71
N ARG A 235 -0.73 -9.25 19.78
CA ARG A 235 -1.97 -10.04 19.78
C ARG A 235 -1.68 -11.50 19.47
N ASP A 236 -0.79 -11.78 18.54
CA ASP A 236 -0.51 -13.16 18.11
C ASP A 236 0.32 -13.91 19.15
N CYS A 237 1.26 -13.24 19.84
CA CYS A 237 1.98 -13.82 20.98
C CYS A 237 1.07 -14.20 22.16
N ARG A 238 -0.15 -13.65 22.27
CA ARG A 238 -1.11 -13.99 23.34
C ARG A 238 -1.98 -15.21 23.03
N LYS A 239 -1.86 -15.78 21.82
CA LYS A 239 -2.64 -16.95 21.37
C LYS A 239 -1.85 -18.27 21.51
N ILE A 240 -0.62 -18.20 22.03
CA ILE A 240 0.25 -19.32 22.38
C ILE A 240 0.26 -19.41 23.91
#